data_AF-A0A956NX39-F1
#
_entry.id   AF-A0A956NX39-F1
#
_cell.length_a   1.000
_cell.length_b   1.000
_cell.length_c   1.000
_cell.angle_alpha   90.00
_cell.angle_beta   90.00
_cell.angle_gamma   90.00
#
_symmetry.space_group_name_H-M   'P 1'
#
loop_
_entity.id
_entity.type
_entity.pdbx_description
1 polymer ?
#
loop_
_entity_poly.entity_id
_entity_poly.type
_entity_poly.pdbx_seq_one_letter_code
_entity_poly.pdbx_strand_id
1 'polypeptide(L)' 'MTKGNKKIEVEIKETANNKEGFVELSLSARKRSIGLIQQEEGKSVTVVTNAGVESKARTIDDGINQLLMDYNLHQL' A
#
# COMPACT_ATOMS: atom_id res chain seq x y z
N MET A 1 -21.40 23.72 -1.29
CA MET A 1 -20.97 22.34 -1.59
C MET A 1 -20.02 21.90 -0.49
N THR A 2 -20.53 21.18 0.50
CA THR A 2 -19.74 20.71 1.65
C THR A 2 -18.80 19.62 1.13
N LYS A 3 -17.51 19.94 0.95
CA LYS A 3 -16.46 18.92 0.79
C LYS A 3 -16.43 18.14 2.10
N GLY A 4 -17.26 17.11 2.22
CA GLY A 4 -17.21 16.20 3.35
C GLY A 4 -15.84 15.55 3.34
N ASN A 5 -15.03 15.79 4.38
CA ASN A 5 -13.81 15.03 4.62
C ASN A 5 -14.20 13.55 4.73
N LYS A 6 -14.09 12.80 3.63
CA LYS A 6 -14.29 11.37 3.63
C LYS A 6 -13.13 10.77 4.41
N LYS A 7 -13.40 10.34 5.64
CA LYS A 7 -12.47 9.49 6.39
C LYS A 7 -12.32 8.19 5.59
N ILE A 8 -11.07 7.84 5.28
CA ILE A 8 -10.71 6.58 4.65
C ILE A 8 -10.05 5.75 5.74
N GLU A 9 -10.69 4.65 6.11
CA GLU A 9 -10.10 3.63 6.97
C GLU A 9 -9.31 2.67 6.10
N VAL A 10 -8.04 2.49 6.45
CA VAL A 10 -7.08 1.65 5.74
C VAL A 10 -6.69 0.52 6.70
N GLU A 11 -6.88 -0.71 6.24
CA GLU A 11 -6.41 -1.91 6.93
C GLU A 11 -5.09 -2.34 6.31
N ILE A 12 -4.08 -2.53 7.17
CA ILE A 12 -2.77 -3.07 6.81
C ILE A 12 -2.67 -4.46 7.44
N LYS A 13 -2.38 -5.48 6.63
CA LYS A 13 -2.26 -6.86 7.10
C LYS A 13 -1.01 -7.49 6.52
N GLU A 14 -0.32 -8.27 7.34
CA GLU A 14 0.74 -9.17 6.87
C GLU A 14 0.13 -10.27 5.97
N THR A 15 0.85 -10.65 4.92
CA THR A 15 0.42 -11.73 4.04
C THR A 15 1.06 -13.06 4.44
N ALA A 16 0.52 -14.15 3.90
CA ALA A 16 1.10 -15.48 4.08
C ALA A 16 2.49 -15.64 3.43
N ASN A 17 2.94 -14.67 2.63
CA ASN A 17 4.26 -14.68 2.02
C ASN A 17 5.35 -14.13 2.96
N ASN A 18 4.96 -13.60 4.13
CA ASN A 18 5.91 -13.20 5.16
C ASN A 18 6.79 -14.38 5.56
N LYS A 19 8.10 -14.17 5.48
CA LYS A 19 9.12 -15.14 5.84
C LYS A 19 10.35 -14.42 6.37
N GLU A 20 11.27 -15.16 6.95
CA GLU A 20 12.54 -14.60 7.39
C GLU A 20 13.26 -13.91 6.22
N GLY A 21 13.62 -12.65 6.42
CA GLY A 21 14.24 -11.81 5.38
C GLY A 21 13.29 -11.22 4.33
N PHE A 22 11.97 -11.45 4.41
CA PHE A 22 11.00 -10.85 3.49
C PHE A 22 9.66 -10.52 4.17
N VAL A 23 9.32 -9.24 4.16
CA VAL A 23 8.06 -8.70 4.66
C VAL A 23 7.19 -8.28 3.49
N GLU A 24 5.94 -8.69 3.51
CA GLU A 24 4.88 -8.30 2.59
C GLU A 24 3.63 -7.88 3.36
N LEU A 25 3.22 -6.64 3.12
CA LEU A 25 2.05 -6.03 3.73
C LEU A 25 1.01 -5.77 2.64
N SER A 26 -0.21 -6.23 2.86
CA SER A 26 -1.36 -5.90 2.03
C SER A 26 -2.11 -4.71 2.61
N LEU A 27 -2.41 -3.74 1.75
CA LEU A 27 -3.22 -2.57 2.08
C LEU A 27 -4.59 -2.70 1.45
N SER A 28 -5.62 -2.48 2.26
CA SER A 28 -7.00 -2.46 1.78
C SER A 28 -7.78 -1.30 2.39
N ALA A 29 -8.66 -0.68 1.61
CA ALA A 29 -9.62 0.32 2.11
C ALA A 29 -11.03 -0.12 1.77
N ARG A 30 -11.94 -0.05 2.74
CA ARG A 30 -13.37 -0.41 2.56
C ARG A 30 -13.58 -1.76 1.87
N LYS A 31 -12.78 -2.77 2.26
CA LYS A 31 -12.77 -4.14 1.69
C LYS A 31 -12.28 -4.24 0.23
N ARG A 32 -11.66 -3.19 -0.32
CA ARG A 32 -10.97 -3.23 -1.62
C ARG A 32 -9.47 -3.24 -1.41
N SER A 33 -8.77 -4.14 -2.09
CA SER A 33 -7.31 -4.15 -2.12
C SER A 33 -6.81 -2.91 -2.87
N ILE A 34 -5.91 -2.17 -2.22
CA ILE A 34 -5.21 -1.02 -2.80
C ILE A 34 -3.92 -1.51 -3.47
N GLY A 35 -3.19 -2.39 -2.77
CA GLY A 35 -1.90 -2.88 -3.22
C GLY A 35 -1.14 -3.62 -2.14
N LEU A 36 0.13 -3.90 -2.43
CA LEU A 36 1.09 -4.59 -1.58
C LEU A 36 2.32 -3.71 -1.37
N ILE A 37 2.94 -3.85 -0.22
CA ILE A 37 4.27 -3.32 0.09
C ILE A 37 5.14 -4.52 0.42
N GLN A 38 6.26 -4.65 -0.28
CA GLN A 38 7.21 -5.72 -0.12
C GLN A 38 8.57 -5.15 0.26
N GLN A 39 9.22 -5.76 1.24
CA GLN A 39 10.57 -5.42 1.64
C GLN A 39 11.35 -6.71 1.88
N GLU A 40 12.36 -6.92 1.06
CA GLU A 40 13.39 -7.92 1.33
C GLU A 40 14.48 -7.29 2.19
N GLU A 41 15.05 -8.07 3.10
CA GLU A 41 16.09 -7.60 4.02
C GLU A 41 17.30 -7.03 3.25
N GLY A 42 17.74 -5.84 3.65
CA GLY A 42 18.83 -5.12 2.99
C GLY A 42 18.48 -4.50 1.62
N LYS A 43 17.22 -4.62 1.15
CA LYS A 43 16.76 -3.99 -0.10
C LYS A 43 15.76 -2.86 0.15
N SER A 44 15.64 -2.01 -0.86
CA SER A 44 14.63 -0.94 -0.88
C SER A 44 13.22 -1.52 -0.90
N VAL A 45 12.29 -0.77 -0.31
CA VAL A 45 10.87 -1.12 -0.30
C VAL A 45 10.31 -1.08 -1.72
N THR A 46 9.52 -2.08 -2.05
CA THR A 46 8.79 -2.20 -3.31
C THR A 46 7.31 -2.02 -3.05
N VAL A 47 6.67 -1.18 -3.85
CA VAL A 47 5.24 -0.92 -3.80
C VAL A 47 4.62 -1.52 -5.04
N VAL A 48 3.62 -2.37 -4.87
CA VAL A 48 2.88 -3.03 -5.96
C VAL A 48 1.44 -2.55 -5.89
N THR A 49 1.00 -1.82 -6.90
CA THR A 49 -0.40 -1.37 -6.99
C THR A 49 -1.33 -2.53 -7.37
N ASN A 50 -2.65 -2.38 -7.14
CA ASN A 50 -3.64 -3.35 -7.60
C ASN A 50 -3.65 -3.56 -9.14
N ALA A 51 -3.11 -2.61 -9.91
CA ALA A 51 -2.91 -2.68 -11.35
C ALA A 51 -1.66 -3.49 -11.74
N GLY A 52 -0.87 -3.95 -10.77
CA GLY A 52 0.38 -4.68 -10.99
C GLY A 52 1.57 -3.78 -11.32
N VAL A 53 1.44 -2.45 -11.19
CA VAL A 53 2.56 -1.52 -11.38
C VAL A 53 3.43 -1.54 -10.14
N GLU A 54 4.72 -1.80 -10.34
CA GLU A 54 5.73 -1.78 -9.29
C GLU A 54 6.48 -0.45 -9.26
N SER A 55 6.76 0.03 -8.06
CA SER A 55 7.61 1.20 -7.83
C SER A 55 8.46 1.02 -6.58
N LYS A 56 9.51 1.84 -6.44
CA LYS A 56 10.40 1.79 -5.27
C LYS A 56 10.08 2.92 -4.31
N ALA A 57 10.03 2.60 -3.03
CA ALA A 57 9.89 3.54 -1.93
C ALA A 57 11.13 3.50 -1.05
N ARG A 58 11.40 4.62 -0.36
CA ARG A 58 12.54 4.70 0.57
C ARG A 58 12.24 4.00 1.89
N THR A 59 10.99 4.06 2.34
CA THR A 59 10.50 3.48 3.59
C THR A 59 9.15 2.82 3.37
N ILE A 60 8.70 2.00 4.34
CA ILE A 60 7.35 1.42 4.33
C ILE A 60 6.31 2.54 4.36
N ASP A 61 6.49 3.55 5.21
CA ASP A 61 5.58 4.70 5.32
C ASP A 61 5.43 5.47 4.00
N ASP A 62 6.54 5.70 3.29
CA ASP A 62 6.49 6.30 1.95
C ASP A 62 5.70 5.43 0.98
N GLY A 63 5.86 4.10 1.05
CA GLY A 63 5.12 3.17 0.22
C GLY A 63 3.63 3.14 0.52
N ILE A 64 3.24 3.23 1.80
CA ILE A 64 1.85 3.36 2.22
C ILE A 64 1.27 4.65 1.63
N ASN A 65 1.97 5.78 1.78
CA ASN A 65 1.52 7.06 1.26
C ASN A 65 1.35 7.05 -0.27
N GLN A 66 2.28 6.42 -1.00
CA GLN A 66 2.17 6.25 -2.45
C GLN A 66 0.91 5.47 -2.85
N LEU A 67 0.63 4.34 -2.19
CA LEU A 67 -0.57 3.55 -2.43
C LEU A 67 -1.86 4.33 -2.13
N LEU A 68 -1.87 5.12 -1.06
CA LEU A 68 -3.03 5.94 -0.71
C LEU A 68 -3.25 7.10 -1.68
N MET A 69 -2.16 7.73 -2.17
CA MET A 69 -2.25 8.75 -3.21
C MET A 69 -2.82 8.18 -4.50
N ASP A 70 -2.32 7.02 -4.93
CA ASP A 70 -2.79 6.33 -6.13
C ASP A 70 -4.27 5.94 -6.03
N TYR A 71 -4.69 5.36 -4.90
CA TYR A 71 -6.09 5.02 -4.62
C TYR A 71 -7.01 6.24 -4.67
N ASN A 72 -6.59 7.36 -4.08
CA ASN A 72 -7.38 8.60 -4.08
C ASN A 72 -7.52 9.19 -5.48
N LEU A 73 -6.46 9.14 -6.30
CA LEU A 73 -6.49 9.68 -7.66
C LEU A 73 -7.47 8.92 -8.57
N HIS A 74 -7.55 7.59 -8.40
CA HIS A 74 -8.39 6.71 -9.22
C HIS A 74 -9.82 6.52 -8.68
N GLN A 75 -10.15 7.07 -7.52
CA GLN A 75 -11.50 7.08 -6.93
C GLN A 75 -12.25 8.41 -7.16
N LEU A 76 -11.60 9.42 -7.76
CA LEU A 76 -12.18 10.72 -8.16
C LEU A 76 -12.81 10.64 -9.55
#